data_AF-A0A520LXW8-F1
#
_entry.id   AF-A0A520LXW8-F1
#
_cell.length_a   1.000
_cell.length_b   1.000
_cell.length_c   1.000
_cell.angle_alpha   90.00
_cell.angle_beta   90.00
_cell.angle_gamma   90.00
#
_symmetry.space_group_name_H-M   'P 1'
#
loop_
_entity.id
_entity.type
_entity.pdbx_description
1 polymer ?
#
loop_
_entity_poly.entity_id
_entity_poly.type
_entity_poly.pdbx_seq_one_letter_code
_entity_poly.pdbx_strand_id
1 'polypeptide(L)' 'ACVKAEILAHGRDKKIRVFKMKRRKKYRRTQGHRQSFTQLRVTDITH' A
#
# COMPACT_ATOMS: atom_id res chain seq x y z
N ALA A 1 21.50 2.96 18.27
CA ALA A 1 20.06 2.80 18.47
C ALA A 1 19.47 1.77 17.51
N CYS A 2 18.75 0.77 18.02
CA CYS A 2 18.10 -0.29 17.24
C CYS A 2 16.65 -0.46 17.74
N VAL A 3 15.71 -0.78 16.84
CA VAL A 3 14.29 -0.98 17.17
C VAL A 3 13.93 -2.44 16.91
N LYS A 4 13.40 -3.11 17.93
CA LYS A 4 12.84 -4.46 17.80
C LYS A 4 11.35 -4.36 17.50
N ALA A 5 10.90 -5.15 16.53
CA ALA A 5 9.49 -5.21 16.16
C ALA A 5 9.11 -6.65 15.75
N GLU A 6 7.85 -6.97 15.96
CA GLU A 6 7.23 -8.24 15.59
C GLU A 6 6.29 -8.06 14.40
N ILE A 7 6.24 -9.06 13.52
CA ILE A 7 5.31 -9.09 12.40
C ILE A 7 3.98 -9.65 12.88
N LEU A 8 2.94 -8.82 12.84
CA LEU A 8 1.58 -9.24 13.21
C LEU A 8 0.83 -9.87 12.03
N ALA A 9 0.95 -9.28 10.84
CA ALA A 9 0.22 -9.76 9.66
C ALA A 9 0.80 -9.21 8.36
N HIS A 10 0.50 -9.91 7.26
CA HIS A 10 0.66 -9.40 5.90
C HIS A 10 -0.71 -9.23 5.27
N GLY A 11 -0.91 -8.11 4.58
CA GLY A 11 -2.22 -7.74 4.06
C GLY A 11 -2.15 -7.00 2.75
N ARG A 12 -3.33 -6.78 2.17
CA ARG A 12 -3.53 -5.90 1.02
C ARG A 12 -4.51 -4.81 1.39
N ASP A 13 -4.17 -3.59 1.07
CA ASP A 13 -5.02 -2.45 1.35
C ASP A 13 -6.30 -2.48 0.48
N LYS A 14 -7.23 -1.59 0.82
CA LYS A 14 -8.49 -1.38 0.11
C LYS A 14 -8.20 -1.06 -1.36
N LYS A 15 -9.13 -1.49 -2.23
CA LYS A 15 -8.97 -1.33 -3.68
C LYS A 15 -9.10 0.13 -4.08
N ILE A 16 -8.03 0.70 -4.61
CA ILE A 16 -8.02 2.03 -5.23
C ILE A 16 -8.31 1.85 -6.72
N ARG A 17 -9.26 2.64 -7.26
CA ARG A 17 -9.59 2.65 -8.69
C ARG A 17 -8.95 3.87 -9.34
N VAL A 18 -7.95 3.65 -10.19
CA VAL A 18 -7.28 4.71 -10.96
C VAL A 18 -7.94 4.81 -12.33
N PHE A 19 -8.50 5.97 -12.65
CA PHE A 19 -9.09 6.28 -13.94
C PHE A 19 -8.25 7.32 -14.69
N LYS A 20 -7.83 7.02 -15.92
CA LYS A 20 -7.11 7.94 -16.80
C LYS A 20 -7.94 8.17 -18.06
N MET A 21 -8.11 9.44 -18.44
CA MET A 21 -8.80 9.84 -19.66
C MET A 21 -8.07 10.99 -20.33
N LYS A 22 -8.00 10.99 -21.67
CA LYS A 22 -7.51 12.12 -22.46
C LYS A 22 -8.60 12.60 -23.40
N ARG A 23 -8.92 13.89 -23.35
CA ARG A 23 -9.95 14.51 -24.18
C ARG A 23 -9.61 14.36 -25.68
N ARG A 24 -10.61 14.00 -26.50
CA ARG A 24 -10.52 13.87 -27.97
C ARG A 24 -9.47 12.87 -28.50
N LYS A 25 -8.91 12.00 -27.65
CA LYS A 25 -7.92 10.99 -28.06
C LYS A 25 -8.43 9.55 -27.98
N LYS A 26 -9.75 9.35 -27.78
CA LYS A 26 -10.37 8.03 -27.52
C LYS A 26 -9.60 7.20 -26.47
N TYR A 27 -8.89 7.86 -25.56
CA TYR A 27 -8.08 7.22 -24.53
C TYR A 27 -8.84 7.25 -23.20
N ARG A 28 -9.16 6.05 -22.72
CA ARG A 28 -9.79 5.80 -21.41
C ARG A 28 -9.23 4.50 -20.84
N ARG A 29 -8.65 4.54 -19.64
CA ARG A 29 -8.11 3.37 -18.94
C ARG A 29 -8.54 3.39 -17.48
N THR A 30 -8.96 2.25 -16.97
CA THR A 30 -9.30 2.05 -15.56
C THR A 30 -8.46 0.91 -15.03
N GLN A 31 -7.71 1.13 -13.96
CA GLN A 31 -6.90 0.12 -13.31
C GLN A 31 -7.23 0.07 -11.82
N GLY A 32 -7.32 -1.15 -11.28
CA GLY A 32 -7.36 -1.33 -9.84
C GLY A 32 -5.96 -1.44 -9.27
N HIS A 33 -5.72 -0.81 -8.13
CA HIS A 33 -4.52 -0.99 -7.33
C HIS A 33 -4.89 -1.44 -5.92
N ARG A 34 -4.14 -2.39 -5.38
CA ARG A 34 -4.18 -2.80 -3.97
C ARG A 34 -2.75 -2.91 -3.51
N GLN A 35 -2.32 -2.02 -2.64
CA GLN A 35 -0.97 -2.01 -2.12
C GLN A 35 -0.81 -3.13 -1.08
N SER A 36 0.28 -3.89 -1.17
CA SER A 36 0.63 -4.85 -0.11
C SER A 36 1.24 -4.10 1.07
N PHE A 37 0.93 -4.54 2.29
CA PHE A 37 1.53 -3.99 3.50
C PHE A 37 1.84 -5.10 4.50
N THR A 38 2.73 -4.78 5.44
CA THR A 38 3.05 -5.62 6.58
C THR A 38 2.73 -4.83 7.84
N GLN A 39 1.93 -5.42 8.71
CA GLN A 39 1.61 -4.85 10.00
C GLN A 39 2.69 -5.26 11.00
N LEU A 40 3.34 -4.25 11.58
CA LEU A 40 4.41 -4.43 12.56
C LEU A 40 3.98 -3.88 13.91
N ARG A 41 4.32 -4.58 14.99
CA ARG A 41 4.22 -4.09 16.37
C ARG A 41 5.63 -3.83 16.87
N VAL A 42 5.92 -2.59 17.26
CA VAL A 42 7.21 -2.25 17.89
C VAL A 42 7.19 -2.72 19.33
N THR A 43 8.24 -3.42 19.74
CA THR A 43 8.36 -4.00 21.10
C THR A 43 9.35 -3.23 21.94
N ASP A 44 10.53 -2.93 21.40
CA ASP A 44 11.59 -2.21 22.14
C ASP A 44 12.33 -1.22 21.25
N ILE A 45 12.86 -0.18 21.90
CA ILE A 45 13.81 0.76 21.32
C ILE A 45 15.05 0.76 22.21
N THR A 46 16.19 0.33 21.68
CA THR A 46 17.49 0.41 22.37
C THR A 46 18.32 1.56 21.81
N HIS A 47 19.10 2.21 22.66
CA HIS A 47 19.91 3.39 22.32
C HIS A 47 21.35 3.00 21.99
#